data_AF-A0A971XDD5-F1
#
_entry.id   AF-A0A971XDD5-F1
#
_cell.length_a   1.000
_cell.length_b   1.000
_cell.length_c   1.000
_cell.angle_alpha   90.00
_cell.angle_beta   90.00
_cell.angle_gamma   90.00
#
_symmetry.space_group_name_H-M   'P 1'
#
loop_
_entity.id
_entity.type
_entity.pdbx_description
1 polymer ?
#
loop_
_entity_poly.entity_id
_entity_poly.type
_entity_poly.pdbx_seq_one_letter_code
_entity_poly.pdbx_strand_id
1 'polypeptide(L)'
;VNPKVIETPSISAVAQDGIEVIAKARVTVRANIDRLVGGAGEETIIARVGEGIVTTVGSSGSYKNVLENPDSISKVVLDKGLDSGTAFEILSIDIADVDVARNIGAKLQTDQAEADKRIAEAKASERRAMALAHEQEMRAEVQRMKAKVVEAEAQVPLAMAEALREGNIGALDYYNLKNVLADTNMRNSIAQVENEDK
;
A
#
# COMPACT_ATOMS: atom_id res chain seq x y z
N VAL A 1 8.49 58.54 15.73
CA VAL A 1 7.84 57.34 15.16
C VAL A 1 7.56 56.39 16.32
N ASN A 2 6.29 56.03 16.55
CA ASN A 2 5.92 55.16 17.66
C ASN A 2 6.08 53.69 17.26
N PRO A 3 6.51 52.80 18.20
CA PRO A 3 6.51 51.36 17.97
C PRO A 3 5.09 50.84 17.68
N LYS A 4 5.00 49.84 16.79
CA LYS A 4 3.77 49.12 16.46
C LYS A 4 3.99 47.63 16.72
N VAL A 5 2.96 46.96 17.25
CA VAL A 5 2.96 45.50 17.44
C VAL A 5 2.21 44.85 16.29
N ILE A 6 2.81 43.83 15.69
CA ILE A 6 2.25 43.03 14.60
C ILE A 6 2.22 41.58 15.06
N GLU A 7 1.09 40.90 14.88
CA GLU A 7 0.99 39.47 15.19
C GLU A 7 1.12 38.64 13.91
N THR A 8 1.90 37.56 13.98
CA THR A 8 1.98 36.59 12.88
C THR A 8 0.74 35.70 12.87
N PRO A 9 0.34 35.17 11.69
CA PRO A 9 -0.60 34.06 11.66
C PRO A 9 -0.02 32.84 12.38
N SER A 10 -0.86 31.85 12.70
CA SER A 10 -0.42 30.56 13.23
C SER A 10 0.48 29.86 12.23
N ILE A 11 1.75 29.67 12.59
CA ILE A 11 2.75 29.01 11.74
C ILE A 11 2.91 27.58 12.22
N SER A 12 2.67 26.61 11.32
CA SER A 12 2.89 25.19 11.59
C SER A 12 4.27 24.77 11.11
N ALA A 13 4.99 24.03 11.96
CA ALA A 13 6.28 23.44 11.64
C ALA A 13 6.41 22.06 12.30
N VAL A 14 7.17 21.16 11.66
CA VAL A 14 7.36 19.78 12.15
C VAL A 14 8.78 19.63 12.65
N ALA A 15 8.94 19.19 13.89
CA ALA A 15 10.25 18.87 14.47
C ALA A 15 10.79 17.53 13.93
N GLN A 16 12.08 17.25 14.16
CA GLN A 16 12.72 16.03 13.64
C GLN A 16 12.11 14.72 14.18
N ASP A 17 11.46 14.77 15.34
CA ASP A 17 10.72 13.65 15.91
C ASP A 17 9.32 13.43 15.28
N GLY A 18 9.00 14.18 14.23
CA GLY A 18 7.77 14.02 13.44
C GLY A 18 6.53 14.60 14.11
N ILE A 19 6.69 15.46 15.11
CA ILE A 19 5.58 16.13 15.81
C ILE A 19 5.41 17.56 15.29
N GLU A 20 4.17 17.90 14.96
CA GLU A 20 3.77 19.23 14.51
C GLU A 20 3.59 20.17 15.69
N VAL A 21 4.26 21.31 15.61
CA VAL A 21 4.19 22.42 16.54
C VAL A 21 3.63 23.63 15.81
N ILE A 22 2.65 24.30 16.44
CA ILE A 22 2.05 25.52 15.94
C ILE A 22 2.54 26.67 16.83
N ALA A 23 3.19 27.66 16.23
CA ALA A 23 3.70 28.82 16.95
C ALA A 23 3.06 30.11 16.43
N LYS A 24 2.81 31.06 17.34
CA LYS A 24 2.43 32.43 17.03
C LYS A 24 3.45 33.38 17.64
N ALA A 25 3.83 34.42 16.90
CA ALA A 25 4.77 35.43 17.38
C ALA A 25 4.14 36.83 17.34
N ARG A 26 4.50 37.65 18.32
CA ARG A 26 4.31 39.10 18.31
C ARG A 26 5.62 39.76 17.95
N VAL A 27 5.58 40.60 16.94
CA VAL A 27 6.75 41.34 16.45
C VAL A 27 6.53 42.81 16.75
N THR A 28 7.40 43.37 17.58
CA THR A 28 7.40 44.81 17.86
C THR A 28 8.32 45.48 16.87
N VAL A 29 7.77 46.34 16.01
CA VAL A 29 8.51 47.04 14.96
C VAL A 29 8.49 48.55 15.17
N ARG A 30 9.52 49.23 14.65
CA ARG A 30 9.60 50.68 14.55
C ARG A 30 9.83 51.05 13.09
N ALA A 31 9.15 52.07 12.56
CA ALA A 31 9.43 52.49 11.19
C ALA A 31 10.83 53.11 11.08
N ASN A 32 11.60 52.67 10.09
CA ASN A 32 12.92 53.19 9.79
C ASN A 32 12.77 54.36 8.80
N ILE A 33 13.13 55.57 9.24
CA ILE A 33 12.93 56.80 8.46
C ILE A 33 13.77 56.80 7.17
N ASP A 34 14.97 56.20 7.20
CA ASP A 34 15.89 56.18 6.06
C ASP A 34 15.41 55.29 4.92
N ARG A 35 14.53 54.32 5.21
CA ARG A 35 14.02 53.31 4.27
C ARG A 35 12.49 53.33 4.11
N LEU A 36 11.86 54.42 4.56
CA LEU A 36 10.41 54.55 4.57
C LEU A 36 9.79 54.53 3.16
N VAL A 37 10.54 55.00 2.15
CA VAL A 37 10.12 55.02 0.74
C VAL A 37 10.93 53.96 -0.02
N GLY A 38 10.26 52.90 -0.48
CA GLY A 38 10.86 51.82 -1.28
C GLY A 38 11.35 50.60 -0.49
N GLY A 39 11.33 50.63 0.85
CA GLY A 39 11.59 49.45 1.68
C GLY A 39 10.45 48.43 1.65
N ALA A 40 10.75 47.17 1.89
CA ALA A 40 9.74 46.12 1.97
C ALA A 40 8.80 46.32 3.18
N GLY A 41 7.52 46.01 3.00
CA GLY A 41 6.45 46.27 3.97
C GLY A 41 6.33 45.25 5.11
N GLU A 42 5.27 45.40 5.92
CA GLU A 42 4.99 44.55 7.08
C GLU A 42 4.83 43.06 6.70
N GLU A 43 4.22 42.77 5.56
CA GLU A 43 4.01 41.39 5.07
C GLU A 43 5.32 40.63 4.89
N THR A 44 6.38 41.32 4.44
CA THR A 44 7.71 40.70 4.26
C THR A 44 8.33 40.34 5.60
N ILE A 45 8.11 41.14 6.65
CA ILE A 45 8.58 40.84 8.01
C ILE A 45 7.86 39.62 8.55
N ILE A 46 6.53 39.55 8.40
CA ILE A 46 5.73 38.39 8.84
C ILE A 46 6.21 37.12 8.14
N ALA A 47 6.44 37.17 6.82
CA ALA A 47 6.92 36.02 6.06
C ALA A 47 8.32 35.55 6.50
N ARG A 48 9.25 36.49 6.71
CA ARG A 48 10.63 36.22 7.18
C ARG A 48 10.67 35.64 8.59
N VAL A 49 9.87 36.20 9.50
CA VAL A 49 9.70 35.64 10.85
C VAL A 49 9.11 34.24 10.78
N GLY A 50 8.13 34.02 9.89
CA GLY A 50 7.57 32.70 9.61
C GLY A 50 8.61 31.67 9.15
N GLU A 51 9.44 32.02 8.17
CA GLU A 51 10.55 31.17 7.72
C GLU A 51 11.52 30.82 8.86
N GLY A 52 11.85 31.83 9.67
CA GLY A 52 12.73 31.66 10.82
C GLY A 52 12.16 30.70 11.89
N ILE A 53 10.86 30.80 12.17
CA ILE A 53 10.14 29.88 13.06
C ILE A 53 10.17 28.45 12.50
N VAL A 54 9.81 28.27 11.22
CA VAL A 54 9.81 26.95 10.56
C VAL A 54 11.20 26.31 10.59
N THR A 55 12.24 27.09 10.29
CA THR A 55 13.62 26.60 10.30
C THR A 55 14.06 26.16 11.69
N THR A 56 13.70 26.93 12.73
CA THR A 56 14.15 26.65 14.10
C THR A 56 13.44 25.43 14.70
N VAL A 57 12.14 25.29 14.43
CA VAL A 57 11.38 24.10 14.85
C VAL A 57 11.85 22.87 14.06
N GLY A 58 12.05 23.00 12.75
CA GLY A 58 12.49 21.90 11.89
C GLY A 58 13.92 21.41 12.16
N SER A 59 14.79 22.28 12.68
CA SER A 59 16.15 21.89 13.11
C SER A 59 16.19 21.34 14.54
N SER A 60 15.10 21.46 15.30
CA SER A 60 15.02 20.90 16.65
C SER A 60 14.91 19.38 16.61
N GLY A 61 15.74 18.71 17.42
CA GLY A 61 15.70 17.26 17.56
C GLY A 61 14.38 16.73 18.15
N SER A 62 13.66 17.54 18.93
CA SER A 62 12.34 17.18 19.46
C SER A 62 11.45 18.40 19.67
N TYR A 63 10.12 18.21 19.57
CA TYR A 63 9.13 19.24 19.92
C TYR A 63 9.27 19.71 21.38
N LYS A 64 9.76 18.85 22.27
CA LYS A 64 9.96 19.18 23.70
C LYS A 64 10.96 20.31 23.88
N ASN A 65 12.06 20.30 23.13
CA ASN A 65 13.08 21.35 23.22
C ASN A 65 12.49 22.73 22.89
N VAL A 66 11.54 22.77 21.95
CA VAL A 66 10.85 24.00 21.55
C VAL A 66 9.89 24.47 22.64
N LEU A 67 9.17 23.55 23.29
CA LEU A 67 8.29 23.85 24.42
C LEU A 67 9.05 24.30 25.68
N GLU A 68 10.22 23.69 25.93
CA GLU A 68 11.04 24.02 27.10
C GLU A 68 11.64 25.42 26.99
N ASN A 69 11.99 25.87 25.77
CA ASN A 69 12.58 27.18 25.53
C ASN A 69 12.03 27.84 24.26
N PRO A 70 10.78 28.36 24.25
CA PRO A 70 10.20 29.00 23.08
C PRO A 70 10.96 30.26 22.64
N ASP A 71 11.63 30.95 23.57
CA ASP A 71 12.50 32.11 23.28
C ASP A 71 13.75 31.76 22.45
N SER A 72 14.11 30.47 22.35
CA SER A 72 15.17 30.06 21.43
C SER A 72 14.82 30.38 19.97
N ILE A 73 13.53 30.33 19.63
CA ILE A 73 13.02 30.69 18.31
C ILE A 73 13.32 32.16 18.06
N SER A 74 12.91 33.07 18.96
CA SER A 74 13.08 34.50 18.73
C SER A 74 14.55 34.91 18.59
N LYS A 75 15.46 34.30 19.35
CA LYS A 75 16.91 34.55 19.23
C LYS A 75 17.46 34.18 17.86
N VAL A 76 17.21 32.94 17.41
CA VAL A 76 17.69 32.45 16.11
C VAL A 76 17.08 33.27 14.96
N VAL A 77 15.84 33.71 15.12
CA VAL A 77 15.10 34.53 14.14
C VAL A 77 15.67 35.96 14.09
N LEU A 78 16.01 36.56 15.23
CA LEU A 78 16.66 37.89 15.31
C LEU A 78 18.09 37.85 14.74
N ASP A 79 18.86 36.80 15.02
CA ASP A 79 20.25 36.65 14.54
C ASP A 79 20.38 36.60 13.01
N LYS A 80 19.30 36.24 12.30
CA LYS A 80 19.26 36.19 10.82
C LYS A 80 19.12 37.56 10.14
N GLY A 81 18.94 38.66 10.89
CA GLY A 81 18.90 40.01 10.32
C GLY A 81 17.72 40.26 9.36
N LEU A 82 16.51 39.92 9.82
CA LEU A 82 15.28 39.92 9.00
C LEU A 82 14.77 41.33 8.62
N ASP A 83 15.31 42.37 9.25
CA ASP A 83 15.01 43.78 9.02
C ASP A 83 15.87 44.41 7.90
N SER A 84 16.78 43.63 7.30
CA SER A 84 17.59 44.10 6.17
C SER A 84 16.71 44.37 4.94
N GLY A 85 16.69 45.63 4.48
CA GLY A 85 15.92 46.06 3.31
C GLY A 85 14.41 46.28 3.56
N THR A 86 13.96 46.26 4.81
CA THR A 86 12.55 46.57 5.16
C THR A 86 12.38 48.04 5.56
N ALA A 87 11.16 48.57 5.43
CA ALA A 87 10.79 49.91 5.90
C ALA A 87 10.65 50.00 7.43
N PHE A 88 10.83 48.86 8.13
CA PHE A 88 10.74 48.75 9.58
C PHE A 88 11.99 48.10 10.14
N GLU A 89 12.33 48.48 11.36
CA GLU A 89 13.34 47.89 12.23
C GLU A 89 12.63 47.02 13.29
N ILE A 90 13.13 45.81 13.51
CA ILE A 90 12.55 44.87 14.49
C ILE A 90 13.17 45.16 15.85
N LEU A 91 12.35 45.51 16.84
CA LEU A 91 12.78 45.75 18.21
C LEU A 91 12.79 44.47 19.03
N SER A 92 11.69 43.70 18.96
CA SER A 92 11.55 42.41 19.66
C SER A 92 10.69 41.46 18.86
N ILE A 93 10.95 40.17 19.06
CA ILE A 93 10.09 39.08 18.61
C ILE A 93 9.79 38.26 19.86
N ASP A 94 8.53 38.20 20.23
CA ASP A 94 8.06 37.49 21.41
C ASP A 94 7.15 36.36 20.95
N ILE A 95 7.38 35.13 21.42
CA ILE A 95 6.50 34.01 21.08
C ILE A 95 5.25 34.10 21.95
N ALA A 96 4.10 34.31 21.32
CA ALA A 96 2.82 34.50 21.98
C ALA A 96 2.22 33.18 22.47
N ASP A 97 2.42 32.11 21.70
CA ASP A 97 1.73 30.84 21.86
C ASP A 97 2.51 29.73 21.14
N VAL A 98 2.61 28.55 21.76
CA VAL A 98 3.24 27.35 21.19
C VAL A 98 2.40 26.13 21.57
N ASP A 99 1.75 25.54 20.59
CA ASP A 99 0.88 24.38 20.75
C ASP A 99 1.46 23.16 20.03
N VAL A 100 1.20 21.97 20.59
CA VAL A 100 1.46 20.69 19.92
C VAL A 100 0.18 20.24 19.24
N ALA A 101 0.23 20.02 17.92
CA ALA A 101 -0.95 19.70 17.13
C ALA A 101 -1.09 18.21 16.85
N ARG A 102 -0.23 17.66 15.97
CA ARG A 102 -0.38 16.31 15.44
C ARG A 102 0.94 15.57 15.42
N ASN A 103 0.90 14.28 15.70
CA ASN A 103 2.04 13.40 15.49
C ASN A 103 2.00 12.88 14.04
N ILE A 104 2.69 13.59 13.15
CA ILE A 104 2.78 13.26 11.72
C ILE A 104 3.53 11.94 11.53
N GLY A 105 4.56 11.67 12.34
CA GLY A 105 5.31 10.41 12.31
C GLY A 105 4.42 9.20 12.54
N ALA A 106 3.60 9.20 13.60
CA ALA A 106 2.68 8.11 13.91
C ALA A 106 1.61 7.93 12.82
N LYS A 107 1.11 9.03 12.25
CA LYS A 107 0.16 8.99 11.14
C LYS A 107 0.77 8.34 9.90
N LEU A 108 1.96 8.80 9.49
CA LEU A 108 2.66 8.23 8.33
C LEU A 108 2.98 6.75 8.52
N GLN A 109 3.38 6.34 9.72
CA GLN A 109 3.60 4.92 10.04
C GLN A 109 2.31 4.10 9.92
N THR A 110 1.18 4.65 10.36
CA THR A 110 -0.13 3.98 10.25
C THR A 110 -0.55 3.86 8.79
N ASP A 111 -0.41 4.95 8.02
CA ASP A 111 -0.74 4.99 6.60
C ASP A 111 0.14 4.00 5.81
N GLN A 112 1.42 3.89 6.15
CA GLN A 112 2.34 2.92 5.56
C GLN A 112 1.95 1.48 5.91
N ALA A 113 1.63 1.20 7.18
CA ALA A 113 1.16 -0.12 7.60
C ALA A 113 -0.16 -0.52 6.91
N GLU A 114 -1.06 0.43 6.70
CA GLU A 114 -2.31 0.19 5.98
C GLU A 114 -2.06 -0.11 4.49
N ALA A 115 -1.13 0.63 3.86
CA ALA A 115 -0.72 0.35 2.49
C ALA A 115 -0.10 -1.04 2.36
N ASP A 116 0.81 -1.41 3.25
CA ASP A 116 1.44 -2.73 3.29
C ASP A 116 0.42 -3.86 3.48
N LYS A 117 -0.56 -3.63 4.37
CA LYS A 117 -1.69 -4.56 4.57
C LYS A 117 -2.49 -4.76 3.28
N ARG A 118 -2.83 -3.68 2.58
CA ARG A 118 -3.57 -3.77 1.30
C ARG A 118 -2.79 -4.52 0.22
N ILE A 119 -1.47 -4.29 0.14
CA ILE A 119 -0.60 -5.03 -0.79
C ILE A 119 -0.57 -6.52 -0.43
N ALA A 120 -0.44 -6.85 0.85
CA ALA A 120 -0.43 -8.24 1.32
C ALA A 120 -1.77 -8.95 1.02
N GLU A 121 -2.90 -8.28 1.27
CA GLU A 121 -4.24 -8.79 0.97
C GLU A 121 -4.46 -9.01 -0.53
N ALA A 122 -4.02 -8.06 -1.37
CA ALA A 122 -4.09 -8.18 -2.82
C ALA A 122 -3.24 -9.35 -3.35
N LYS A 123 -2.03 -9.54 -2.82
CA LYS A 123 -1.17 -10.66 -3.20
C LYS A 123 -1.75 -12.01 -2.75
N ALA A 124 -2.41 -12.04 -1.59
CA ALA A 124 -3.10 -13.23 -1.10
C ALA A 124 -4.33 -13.57 -1.97
N SER A 125 -5.10 -12.58 -2.40
CA SER A 125 -6.24 -12.79 -3.30
C SER A 125 -5.79 -13.25 -4.69
N GLU A 126 -4.71 -12.66 -5.22
CA GLU A 126 -4.10 -13.06 -6.50
C GLU A 126 -3.68 -14.54 -6.48
N ARG A 127 -2.99 -14.98 -5.41
CA ARG A 127 -2.62 -16.39 -5.23
C ARG A 127 -3.82 -17.32 -5.17
N ARG A 128 -4.90 -16.92 -4.48
CA ARG A 128 -6.13 -17.71 -4.42
C ARG A 128 -6.79 -17.82 -5.80
N ALA A 129 -6.85 -16.73 -6.54
CA ALA A 129 -7.39 -16.72 -7.89
C ALA A 129 -6.58 -17.61 -8.84
N MET A 130 -5.25 -17.55 -8.79
CA MET A 130 -4.37 -18.44 -9.55
C MET A 130 -4.56 -19.92 -9.17
N ALA A 131 -4.67 -20.23 -7.88
CA ALA A 131 -4.89 -21.60 -7.43
C ALA A 131 -6.23 -22.16 -7.95
N LEU A 132 -7.29 -21.36 -7.90
CA LEU A 132 -8.59 -21.74 -8.46
C LEU A 132 -8.53 -21.93 -9.98
N ALA A 133 -7.87 -21.02 -10.71
CA ALA A 133 -7.69 -21.15 -12.15
C ALA A 133 -6.94 -22.44 -12.50
N HIS A 134 -5.87 -22.75 -11.78
CA HIS A 134 -5.09 -23.96 -11.97
C HIS A 134 -5.89 -25.23 -11.65
N GLU A 135 -6.73 -25.21 -10.60
CA GLU A 135 -7.63 -26.32 -10.30
C GLU A 135 -8.62 -26.55 -11.45
N GLN A 136 -9.19 -25.47 -12.03
CA GLN A 136 -10.09 -25.59 -13.18
C GLN A 136 -9.38 -26.10 -14.44
N GLU A 137 -8.15 -25.63 -14.71
CA GLU A 137 -7.32 -26.15 -15.80
C GLU A 137 -7.07 -27.64 -15.65
N MET A 138 -6.69 -28.10 -14.45
CA MET A 138 -6.47 -29.53 -14.18
C MET A 138 -7.75 -30.35 -14.33
N ARG A 139 -8.91 -29.84 -13.87
CA ARG A 139 -10.20 -30.50 -14.08
C ARG A 139 -10.54 -30.64 -15.56
N ALA A 140 -10.36 -29.56 -16.33
CA ALA A 140 -10.57 -29.58 -17.79
C ALA A 140 -9.60 -30.55 -18.48
N GLU A 141 -8.34 -30.62 -18.03
CA GLU A 141 -7.36 -31.57 -18.55
C GLU A 141 -7.75 -33.03 -18.26
N VAL A 142 -8.18 -33.33 -17.04
CA VAL A 142 -8.67 -34.68 -16.68
C VAL A 142 -9.87 -35.06 -17.56
N GLN A 143 -10.80 -34.14 -17.81
CA GLN A 143 -11.93 -34.37 -18.71
C GLN A 143 -11.48 -34.62 -20.15
N ARG A 144 -10.54 -33.81 -20.66
CA ARG A 144 -9.95 -33.99 -21.99
C ARG A 144 -9.26 -35.35 -22.14
N MET A 145 -8.47 -35.76 -21.15
CA MET A 145 -7.80 -37.06 -21.16
C MET A 145 -8.80 -38.21 -21.09
N LYS A 146 -9.85 -38.10 -20.26
CA LYS A 146 -10.94 -39.09 -20.23
C LYS A 146 -11.62 -39.21 -21.59
N ALA A 147 -11.90 -38.10 -22.26
CA ALA A 147 -12.48 -38.13 -23.60
C ALA A 147 -11.59 -38.86 -24.61
N LYS A 148 -10.26 -38.66 -24.55
CA LYS A 148 -9.31 -39.41 -25.38
C LYS A 148 -9.29 -40.91 -25.10
N VAL A 149 -9.40 -41.31 -23.83
CA VAL A 149 -9.49 -42.73 -23.47
C VAL A 149 -10.76 -43.34 -24.07
N VAL A 150 -11.90 -42.67 -23.93
CA VAL A 150 -13.18 -43.12 -24.51
C VAL A 150 -13.10 -43.19 -26.04
N GLU A 151 -12.46 -42.22 -26.69
CA GLU A 151 -12.25 -42.23 -28.14
C GLU A 151 -11.40 -43.44 -28.58
N ALA A 152 -10.32 -43.74 -27.86
CA ALA A 152 -9.47 -44.90 -28.13
C ALA A 152 -10.20 -46.23 -27.87
N GLU A 153 -10.97 -46.33 -26.79
CA GLU A 153 -11.79 -47.51 -26.49
C GLU A 153 -12.86 -47.74 -27.57
N ALA A 154 -13.46 -46.67 -28.09
CA ALA A 154 -14.47 -46.76 -29.16
C ALA A 154 -13.90 -47.26 -30.50
N GLN A 155 -12.59 -47.12 -30.75
CA GLN A 155 -11.96 -47.66 -31.96
C GLN A 155 -11.95 -49.20 -31.97
N VAL A 156 -11.91 -49.86 -30.80
CA VAL A 156 -11.85 -51.34 -30.72
C VAL A 156 -13.14 -52.00 -31.23
N PRO A 157 -14.35 -51.61 -30.79
CA PRO A 157 -15.61 -52.11 -31.37
C PRO A 157 -15.75 -51.78 -32.85
N LEU A 158 -15.30 -50.60 -33.29
CA LEU A 158 -15.38 -50.20 -34.69
C LEU A 158 -14.50 -51.12 -35.57
N ALA A 159 -13.25 -51.34 -35.16
CA ALA A 159 -12.33 -52.25 -35.83
C ALA A 159 -12.82 -53.71 -35.80
N MET A 160 -13.41 -54.16 -34.69
CA MET A 160 -14.06 -55.49 -34.62
C MET A 160 -15.23 -55.60 -35.61
N ALA A 161 -16.06 -54.56 -35.72
CA ALA A 161 -17.18 -54.54 -36.65
C ALA A 161 -16.71 -54.56 -38.12
N GLU A 162 -15.59 -53.88 -38.42
CA GLU A 162 -14.96 -53.89 -39.73
C GLU A 162 -14.36 -55.26 -40.06
N ALA A 163 -13.62 -55.87 -39.13
CA ALA A 163 -13.06 -57.22 -39.29
C ALA A 163 -14.14 -58.30 -39.50
N LEU A 164 -15.30 -58.17 -38.84
CA LEU A 164 -16.48 -59.02 -39.07
C LEU A 164 -17.08 -58.81 -40.47
N ARG A 165 -17.10 -57.57 -40.99
CA ARG A 165 -17.65 -57.26 -42.31
C ARG A 165 -16.74 -57.70 -43.45
N GLU A 166 -15.44 -57.58 -43.28
CA GLU A 166 -14.42 -58.02 -44.25
C GLU A 166 -14.20 -59.54 -44.25
N GLY A 167 -14.77 -60.26 -43.28
CA GLY A 167 -14.66 -61.71 -43.16
C GLY A 167 -13.36 -62.21 -42.52
N ASN A 168 -12.59 -61.30 -41.89
CA ASN A 168 -11.37 -61.62 -41.16
C ASN A 168 -11.64 -62.31 -39.81
N ILE A 169 -12.86 -62.20 -39.28
CA ILE A 169 -13.34 -62.88 -38.07
C ILE A 169 -14.65 -63.61 -38.38
N GLY A 170 -14.77 -64.88 -37.99
CA GLY A 170 -15.99 -65.68 -38.18
C GLY A 170 -17.06 -65.42 -37.10
N ALA A 171 -18.32 -65.73 -37.43
CA ALA A 171 -19.42 -65.65 -36.45
C ALA A 171 -19.17 -66.53 -35.22
N LEU A 172 -18.57 -67.72 -35.43
CA LEU A 172 -18.23 -68.65 -34.36
C LEU A 172 -17.15 -68.09 -33.42
N ASP A 173 -16.17 -67.36 -33.96
CA ASP A 173 -15.11 -66.70 -33.20
C ASP A 173 -15.64 -65.56 -32.33
N TYR A 174 -16.61 -64.79 -32.84
CA TYR A 174 -17.28 -63.74 -32.07
C TYR A 174 -18.08 -64.31 -30.88
N TYR A 175 -18.80 -65.42 -31.08
CA TYR A 175 -19.52 -66.09 -29.98
C TYR A 175 -18.55 -66.70 -28.96
N ASN A 176 -17.42 -67.25 -29.40
CA ASN A 176 -16.37 -67.75 -28.51
C ASN A 176 -15.78 -66.60 -27.67
N LEU A 177 -15.48 -65.46 -28.27
CA LEU A 177 -15.00 -64.26 -27.55
C LEU A 177 -16.02 -63.81 -26.49
N LYS A 178 -17.31 -63.78 -26.84
CA LYS A 178 -18.40 -63.44 -25.90
C LYS A 178 -18.47 -64.41 -24.73
N ASN A 179 -18.29 -65.71 -24.96
CA ASN A 179 -18.27 -66.71 -23.90
C ASN A 179 -17.08 -66.52 -22.95
N VAL A 180 -15.88 -66.28 -23.49
CA VAL A 180 -14.69 -66.01 -22.66
C VAL A 180 -14.85 -64.74 -21.82
N LEU A 181 -15.44 -63.68 -22.39
CA LEU A 181 -15.77 -62.45 -21.64
C LEU A 181 -16.79 -62.72 -20.52
N ALA A 182 -17.84 -63.51 -20.79
CA ALA A 182 -18.84 -63.89 -19.79
C ALA A 182 -18.21 -64.70 -18.64
N ASP A 183 -17.36 -65.68 -18.95
CA ASP A 183 -16.63 -66.45 -17.94
C ASP A 183 -15.69 -65.57 -17.12
N THR A 184 -15.01 -64.60 -17.74
CA THR A 184 -14.13 -63.65 -17.05
C THR A 184 -14.92 -62.75 -16.11
N ASN A 185 -16.08 -62.23 -16.54
CA ASN A 185 -16.96 -61.43 -15.71
C ASN A 185 -17.52 -62.23 -14.53
N MET A 186 -17.92 -63.50 -14.74
CA MET A 186 -18.34 -64.39 -13.64
C MET A 186 -17.20 -64.66 -12.65
N ARG A 187 -15.96 -64.85 -13.13
CA ARG A 187 -14.80 -65.02 -12.23
C ARG A 187 -14.50 -63.76 -11.43
N ASN A 188 -14.56 -62.60 -12.06
CA ASN A 188 -14.33 -61.31 -11.38
C ASN A 188 -15.39 -61.03 -10.30
N SER A 189 -16.67 -61.32 -10.58
CA SER A 189 -17.74 -61.14 -9.59
C SER A 189 -17.59 -62.11 -8.41
N ILE A 190 -17.25 -63.38 -8.64
CA ILE A 190 -16.96 -64.35 -7.58
C ILE A 190 -15.77 -63.88 -6.71
N ALA A 191 -14.70 -63.38 -7.34
CA ALA A 191 -13.53 -62.87 -6.62
C ALA A 191 -13.81 -61.58 -5.84
N GLN A 192 -14.77 -60.75 -6.27
CA GLN A 192 -15.20 -59.57 -5.54
C GLN A 192 -15.97 -59.94 -4.28
N VAL A 193 -16.88 -60.92 -4.37
CA VAL A 193 -17.67 -61.42 -3.24
C VAL A 193 -16.77 -62.06 -2.17
N GLU A 194 -15.75 -62.84 -2.57
CA GLU A 194 -14.77 -63.42 -1.61
C GLU A 194 -13.92 -62.38 -0.86
N ASN A 195 -13.77 -61.16 -1.39
CA ASN A 195 -13.04 -60.08 -0.72
C ASN A 195 -13.93 -59.22 0.19
N GLU A 196 -15.25 -59.21 -0.02
CA GLU A 196 -16.20 -58.52 0.88
C GLU A 196 -16.55 -59.36 2.12
N ASP A 197 -16.40 -60.69 2.06
CA ASP A 197 -16.66 -61.62 3.16
C ASP A 197 -15.45 -61.85 4.12
N LYS A 198 -14.38 -61.04 4.00
CA LYS A 198 -13.21 -61.01 4.92
C LYS A 198 -13.10 -59.71 5.68
#